data_AF-A0A182K3F0-F1
#
_entry.id   AF-A0A182K3F0-F1
#
_cell.length_a   1.000
_cell.length_b   1.000
_cell.length_c   1.000
_cell.angle_alpha   90.00
_cell.angle_beta   90.00
_cell.angle_gamma   90.00
#
_symmetry.space_group_name_H-M   'P 1'
#
loop_
_entity.id
_entity.type
_entity.pdbx_description
1 polymer ?
#
loop_
_entity_poly.entity_id
_entity_poly.type
_entity_poly.pdbx_seq_one_letter_code
_entity_poly.pdbx_strand_id
1 'polypeptide(L)'
;MSQAEEKEISLEEQLSKLSLKDLKAQVTRNGHKSNRTSPLVLPVEVTNRIALDCEMVGIGPDGKDHMLARVSIVNEHGEVLVDCYVKPQEAVIDYRTEISGIRPEHVKQGAEFKTIRELVRQIIHGKILVGHALKNDLLVLNLRHPKYNIRDTSRFRPIAKKAGSFGTPSLKSIAYALLGEDIQDGSHDSVEDARAAMKIYRLFEKEWEKSAIPAWIGAMGSD
;
A
#
# COMPACT_ATOMS: atom_id res chain seq x y z
N MET A 1 -44.35 -17.85 20.45
CA MET A 1 -43.54 -16.62 20.55
C MET A 1 -42.12 -16.97 20.14
N SER A 2 -41.78 -16.84 18.86
CA SER A 2 -40.40 -17.05 18.39
C SER A 2 -39.64 -15.76 18.65
N GLN A 3 -38.68 -15.82 19.58
CA GLN A 3 -37.71 -14.74 19.72
C GLN A 3 -36.84 -14.74 18.45
N ALA A 4 -36.84 -13.62 17.75
CA ALA A 4 -35.91 -13.36 16.66
C ALA A 4 -34.53 -13.17 17.28
N GLU A 5 -33.64 -14.13 17.07
CA GLU A 5 -32.20 -13.92 17.28
C GLU A 5 -31.73 -12.89 16.25
N GLU A 6 -31.52 -11.65 16.70
CA GLU A 6 -30.77 -10.67 15.92
C GLU A 6 -29.37 -11.23 15.71
N LYS A 7 -29.06 -11.68 14.49
CA LYS A 7 -27.71 -12.07 14.12
C LYS A 7 -26.81 -10.84 14.20
N GLU A 8 -25.97 -10.80 15.23
CA GLU A 8 -24.91 -9.81 15.35
C GLU A 8 -23.98 -9.96 14.14
N ILE A 9 -24.09 -9.03 13.20
CA ILE A 9 -23.30 -8.99 11.96
C ILE A 9 -21.84 -8.78 12.37
N SER A 10 -20.92 -9.60 11.84
CA SER A 10 -19.49 -9.48 12.14
C SER A 10 -18.98 -8.07 11.83
N LEU A 11 -18.07 -7.52 12.63
CA LEU A 11 -17.49 -6.19 12.40
C LEU A 11 -16.94 -6.02 10.97
N GLU A 12 -16.42 -7.11 10.37
CA GLU A 12 -15.93 -7.10 8.98
C GLU A 12 -17.08 -6.92 7.98
N GLU A 13 -18.21 -7.61 8.20
CA GLU A 13 -19.42 -7.44 7.40
C GLU A 13 -20.04 -6.05 7.58
N GLN A 14 -19.89 -5.43 8.75
CA GLN A 14 -20.31 -4.04 8.97
C GLN A 14 -19.41 -3.06 8.21
N LEU A 15 -18.09 -3.19 8.32
CA LEU A 15 -17.12 -2.31 7.65
C LEU A 15 -17.23 -2.39 6.13
N SER A 16 -17.47 -3.58 5.57
CA SER A 16 -17.61 -3.76 4.12
C SER A 16 -18.83 -3.08 3.50
N LYS A 17 -19.84 -2.74 4.30
CA LYS A 17 -21.05 -2.00 3.86
C LYS A 17 -20.84 -0.48 3.90
N LEU A 18 -19.77 -0.01 4.52
CA LEU A 18 -19.47 1.41 4.60
C LEU A 18 -18.97 1.94 3.27
N SER A 19 -19.36 3.17 2.94
CA SER A 19 -18.79 3.87 1.80
C SER A 19 -17.33 4.25 2.10
N LEU A 20 -16.54 4.47 1.05
CA LEU A 20 -15.19 5.03 1.18
C LEU A 20 -15.17 6.33 2.00
N LYS A 21 -16.21 7.16 1.89
CA LYS A 21 -16.33 8.41 2.67
C LYS A 21 -16.49 8.13 4.16
N ASP A 22 -17.28 7.12 4.51
CA ASP A 22 -17.52 6.75 5.91
C ASP A 22 -16.30 6.09 6.54
N LEU A 23 -15.63 5.18 5.83
CA LEU A 23 -14.37 4.56 6.29
C LEU A 23 -13.29 5.62 6.54
N LYS A 24 -13.13 6.58 5.61
CA LYS A 24 -12.22 7.71 5.79
C LYS A 24 -12.55 8.55 7.02
N ALA A 25 -13.84 8.82 7.26
CA ALA A 25 -14.27 9.55 8.45
C ALA A 25 -13.94 8.79 9.74
N GLN A 26 -14.08 7.46 9.77
CA GLN A 26 -13.69 6.65 10.93
C GLN A 26 -12.19 6.68 11.19
N VAL A 27 -11.37 6.54 10.15
CA VAL A 27 -9.90 6.65 10.26
C VAL A 27 -9.49 8.02 10.81
N THR A 28 -10.14 9.10 10.35
CA THR A 28 -9.82 10.47 10.76
C THR A 28 -10.24 10.80 12.19
N ARG A 29 -11.34 10.21 12.69
CA ARG A 29 -11.78 10.40 14.08
C ARG A 29 -10.89 9.68 15.08
N ASN A 30 -10.31 8.55 14.68
CA ASN A 30 -9.54 7.67 15.56
C ASN A 30 -8.01 7.88 15.46
N GLY A 31 -7.50 8.48 14.38
CA GLY A 31 -6.10 8.86 14.22
C GLY A 31 -5.88 10.35 14.52
N HIS A 32 -5.06 10.68 15.53
CA HIS A 32 -4.67 12.07 15.77
C HIS A 32 -3.79 12.60 14.63
N LYS A 33 -3.98 13.89 14.31
CA LYS A 33 -3.28 14.63 13.26
C LYS A 33 -1.76 14.50 13.43
N SER A 34 -1.10 13.76 12.53
CA SER A 34 0.33 13.97 12.28
C SER A 34 0.53 15.46 12.00
N ASN A 35 1.47 16.09 12.71
CA ASN A 35 1.74 17.53 12.66
C ASN A 35 2.44 17.98 11.36
N ARG A 36 2.30 17.22 10.26
CA ARG A 36 2.60 17.68 8.90
C ARG A 36 1.32 17.59 8.09
N THR A 37 0.67 18.74 7.89
CA THR A 37 -0.43 18.98 6.93
C THR A 37 -1.50 17.88 6.86
N SER A 38 -2.49 18.01 7.76
CA SER A 38 -3.90 17.59 7.63
C SER A 38 -4.23 16.11 7.40
N PRO A 39 -5.07 15.49 8.28
CA PRO A 39 -5.67 14.22 7.97
C PRO A 39 -6.67 14.44 6.82
N LEU A 40 -6.32 13.93 5.63
CA LEU A 40 -7.13 13.96 4.40
C LEU A 40 -7.54 15.36 3.90
N VAL A 41 -6.88 15.84 2.85
CA VAL A 41 -7.44 16.90 1.99
C VAL A 41 -8.23 16.22 0.85
N LEU A 42 -9.56 16.33 0.87
CA LEU A 42 -10.49 16.07 -0.25
C LEU A 42 -10.15 17.06 -1.40
N PRO A 43 -10.21 16.79 -2.74
CA PRO A 43 -11.02 15.86 -3.53
C PRO A 43 -10.15 15.06 -4.54
N VAL A 44 -9.06 14.46 -4.05
CA VAL A 44 -8.05 13.82 -4.91
C VAL A 44 -8.64 12.62 -5.65
N GLU A 45 -8.51 12.63 -6.98
CA GLU A 45 -9.05 11.58 -7.84
C GLU A 45 -8.39 10.24 -7.53
N VAL A 46 -9.21 9.22 -7.30
CA VAL A 46 -8.75 7.83 -7.27
C VAL A 46 -8.60 7.37 -8.72
N THR A 47 -7.38 7.49 -9.23
CA THR A 47 -7.03 7.12 -10.60
C THR A 47 -7.05 5.60 -10.81
N ASN A 48 -6.95 5.17 -12.07
CA ASN A 48 -6.93 3.73 -12.41
C ASN A 48 -5.64 3.02 -12.01
N ARG A 49 -4.54 3.76 -11.88
CA ARG A 49 -3.25 3.29 -11.36
C ARG A 49 -3.02 3.95 -10.01
N ILE A 50 -2.59 3.16 -9.03
CA ILE A 50 -2.24 3.64 -7.69
C ILE A 50 -0.97 2.92 -7.24
N ALA A 51 -0.18 3.56 -6.38
CA ALA A 51 0.96 2.91 -5.73
C ALA A 51 0.69 2.72 -4.25
N LEU A 52 1.16 1.58 -3.73
CA LEU A 52 1.05 1.16 -2.33
C LEU A 52 2.43 0.89 -1.78
N ASP A 53 2.66 1.33 -0.55
CA ASP A 53 3.81 0.94 0.25
C ASP A 53 3.43 0.90 1.74
N CYS A 54 4.05 0.00 2.49
CA CYS A 54 3.80 -0.23 3.91
C CYS A 54 5.10 -0.24 4.71
N GLU A 55 5.06 0.36 5.89
CA GLU A 55 6.07 0.14 6.93
C GLU A 55 5.61 -0.96 7.88
N MET A 56 6.56 -1.79 8.31
CA MET A 56 6.28 -2.93 9.20
C MET A 56 7.14 -2.90 10.46
N VAL A 57 6.57 -3.48 11.52
CA VAL A 57 7.26 -3.79 12.77
C VAL A 57 7.40 -5.31 12.93
N GLY A 58 8.35 -5.71 13.79
CA GLY A 58 8.64 -7.08 14.16
C GLY A 58 7.75 -7.60 15.28
N ILE A 59 7.15 -8.76 15.06
CA ILE A 59 6.35 -9.52 16.04
C ILE A 59 6.84 -10.97 16.14
N GLY A 60 6.20 -11.76 17.00
CA GLY A 60 6.58 -13.15 17.26
C GLY A 60 7.80 -13.30 18.16
N PRO A 61 8.18 -14.54 18.55
CA PRO A 61 9.19 -14.78 19.58
C PRO A 61 10.57 -14.19 19.30
N ASP A 62 10.93 -13.98 18.04
CA ASP A 62 12.23 -13.44 17.61
C ASP A 62 12.12 -12.12 16.81
N GLY A 63 10.94 -11.51 16.76
CA GLY A 63 10.71 -10.23 16.07
C GLY A 63 10.85 -10.29 14.55
N LYS A 64 10.96 -11.48 13.95
CA LYS A 64 11.16 -11.62 12.49
C LYS A 64 9.87 -11.53 11.69
N ASP A 65 8.75 -11.94 12.28
CA ASP A 65 7.45 -11.84 11.63
C ASP A 65 7.04 -10.37 11.45
N HIS A 66 6.33 -10.07 10.38
CA HIS A 66 5.99 -8.71 9.98
C HIS A 66 4.55 -8.36 10.34
N MET A 67 4.34 -7.21 10.95
CA MET A 67 3.02 -6.64 11.19
C MET A 67 2.96 -5.21 10.66
N LEU A 68 1.83 -4.83 10.07
CA LEU A 68 1.61 -3.50 9.53
C LEU A 68 1.71 -2.42 10.61
N ALA A 69 2.45 -1.35 10.33
CA ALA A 69 2.59 -0.20 11.21
C ALA A 69 2.25 1.14 10.56
N ARG A 70 2.49 1.29 9.25
CA ARG A 70 2.03 2.43 8.44
C ARG A 70 1.67 1.94 7.05
N VAL A 71 0.63 2.50 6.44
CA VAL A 71 0.28 2.25 5.03
C VAL A 71 0.10 3.57 4.30
N SER A 72 0.67 3.65 3.10
CA SER A 72 0.57 4.79 2.21
C SER A 72 0.08 4.36 0.83
N ILE A 73 -0.87 5.12 0.29
CA ILE A 73 -1.36 4.97 -1.08
C ILE A 73 -1.30 6.32 -1.78
N VAL A 74 -0.73 6.35 -2.98
CA VAL A 74 -0.75 7.52 -3.86
C VAL A 74 -1.42 7.22 -5.20
N ASN A 75 -2.01 8.24 -5.82
CA ASN A 75 -2.55 8.14 -7.18
C ASN A 75 -1.43 8.23 -8.23
N GLU A 76 -1.77 8.19 -9.53
CA GLU A 76 -0.76 8.21 -10.59
C GLU A 76 0.02 9.53 -10.70
N HIS A 77 -0.49 10.60 -10.08
CA HIS A 77 0.14 11.91 -9.99
C HIS A 77 1.02 12.05 -8.74
N GLY A 78 1.07 11.04 -7.87
CA GLY A 78 1.81 11.08 -6.60
C GLY A 78 1.07 11.80 -5.47
N GLU A 79 -0.22 12.10 -5.65
CA GLU A 79 -1.06 12.70 -4.61
C GLU A 79 -1.50 11.62 -3.61
N VAL A 80 -1.48 11.96 -2.31
CA VAL A 80 -1.74 11.00 -1.24
C VAL A 80 -3.23 10.71 -1.10
N LEU A 81 -3.61 9.44 -1.26
CA LEU A 81 -4.96 8.94 -1.04
C LEU A 81 -5.15 8.40 0.40
N VAL A 82 -4.10 7.77 0.94
CA VAL A 82 -4.03 7.21 2.29
C VAL A 82 -2.61 7.42 2.81
N ASP A 83 -2.46 7.85 4.05
CA ASP A 83 -1.21 7.80 4.82
C ASP A 83 -1.60 7.72 6.30
N CYS A 84 -1.46 6.53 6.89
CA CYS A 84 -1.94 6.26 8.23
C CYS A 84 -1.02 5.31 8.98
N TYR A 85 -0.72 5.64 10.24
CA TYR A 85 -0.23 4.66 11.21
C TYR A 85 -1.35 3.73 11.65
N VAL A 86 -1.00 2.48 11.98
CA VAL A 86 -1.93 1.41 12.31
C VAL A 86 -1.64 0.86 13.70
N LYS A 87 -2.69 0.59 14.47
CA LYS A 87 -2.54 -0.02 15.78
C LYS A 87 -2.01 -1.46 15.67
N PRO A 88 -1.08 -1.86 16.55
CA PRO A 88 -0.61 -3.23 16.63
C PRO A 88 -1.76 -4.18 16.96
N GLN A 89 -1.83 -5.32 16.27
CA GLN A 89 -2.74 -6.41 16.61
C GLN A 89 -2.11 -7.40 17.60
N GLU A 90 -0.79 -7.35 17.73
CA GLU A 90 0.03 -8.18 18.61
C GLU A 90 1.10 -7.32 19.31
N ALA A 91 1.80 -7.90 20.28
CA ALA A 91 2.90 -7.23 20.96
C ALA A 91 4.06 -6.99 19.98
N VAL A 92 4.47 -5.73 19.84
CA VAL A 92 5.64 -5.36 19.03
C VAL A 92 6.91 -5.70 19.80
N ILE A 93 7.76 -6.53 19.20
CA ILE A 93 9.06 -6.92 19.76
C ILE A 93 10.17 -6.01 19.24
N ASP A 94 10.09 -5.63 17.96
CA ASP A 94 11.07 -4.74 17.34
C ASP A 94 10.36 -3.72 16.45
N TYR A 95 10.55 -2.42 16.71
CA TYR A 95 9.96 -1.37 15.90
C TYR A 95 10.68 -1.15 14.57
N ARG A 96 11.92 -1.65 14.44
CA ARG A 96 12.78 -1.48 13.27
C ARG A 96 12.97 0.00 12.91
N THR A 97 12.99 0.87 13.92
CA THR A 97 12.91 2.34 13.76
C THR A 97 13.97 2.91 12.84
N GLU A 98 15.17 2.35 12.84
CA GLU A 98 16.26 2.78 11.94
C GLU A 98 15.93 2.57 10.46
N ILE A 99 15.12 1.56 10.16
CA ILE A 99 14.69 1.21 8.80
C ILE A 99 13.33 1.84 8.52
N SER A 100 12.31 1.60 9.36
CA SER A 100 10.91 1.93 9.08
C SER A 100 10.48 3.32 9.54
N GLY A 101 11.29 4.00 10.37
CA GLY A 101 10.93 5.25 11.02
C GLY A 101 9.82 5.12 12.07
N ILE A 102 9.31 3.91 12.32
CA ILE A 102 8.20 3.68 13.26
C ILE A 102 8.69 3.78 14.70
N ARG A 103 7.90 4.48 15.53
CA ARG A 103 8.11 4.63 16.97
C ARG A 103 6.87 4.18 17.73
N PRO A 104 6.99 3.77 19.02
CA PRO A 104 5.86 3.31 19.83
C PRO A 104 4.66 4.28 19.85
N GLU A 105 4.94 5.57 19.92
CA GLU A 105 3.92 6.63 19.92
C GLU A 105 3.09 6.68 18.64
N HIS A 106 3.69 6.37 17.48
CA HIS A 106 3.01 6.38 16.19
C HIS A 106 1.90 5.32 16.14
N VAL A 107 2.23 4.08 16.50
CA VAL A 107 1.30 2.95 16.41
C VAL A 107 0.29 2.94 17.57
N LYS A 108 0.66 3.45 18.75
CA LYS A 108 -0.28 3.62 19.87
C LYS A 108 -1.45 4.53 19.52
N GLN A 109 -1.20 5.53 18.68
CA GLN A 109 -2.18 6.51 18.20
C GLN A 109 -2.71 6.18 16.79
N GLY A 110 -2.38 5.01 16.25
CA GLY A 110 -2.77 4.59 14.92
C GLY A 110 -4.28 4.34 14.78
N ALA A 111 -4.72 4.18 13.54
CA ALA A 111 -6.07 3.72 13.23
C ALA A 111 -6.21 2.20 13.45
N GLU A 112 -7.45 1.75 13.66
CA GLU A 112 -7.75 0.33 13.81
C GLU A 112 -7.43 -0.45 12.52
N PHE A 113 -6.70 -1.56 12.65
CA PHE A 113 -6.27 -2.38 11.51
C PHE A 113 -7.44 -2.78 10.61
N LYS A 114 -8.56 -3.22 11.19
CA LYS A 114 -9.74 -3.68 10.42
C LYS A 114 -10.31 -2.56 9.53
N THR A 115 -10.41 -1.34 10.06
CA THR A 115 -10.89 -0.17 9.30
C THR A 115 -9.92 0.21 8.19
N ILE A 116 -8.61 0.23 8.48
CA ILE A 116 -7.58 0.54 7.49
C ILE A 116 -7.53 -0.50 6.39
N ARG A 117 -7.53 -1.79 6.75
CA ARG A 117 -7.55 -2.89 5.79
C ARG A 117 -8.75 -2.78 4.84
N GLU A 118 -9.94 -2.50 5.37
CA GLU A 118 -11.13 -2.35 4.55
C GLU A 118 -11.06 -1.12 3.62
N LEU A 119 -10.56 0.00 4.14
CA LEU A 119 -10.31 1.20 3.33
C LEU A 119 -9.35 0.90 2.17
N VAL A 120 -8.22 0.25 2.45
CA VAL A 120 -7.24 -0.16 1.44
C VAL A 120 -7.89 -1.12 0.44
N ARG A 121 -8.61 -2.14 0.91
CA ARG A 121 -9.30 -3.12 0.05
C ARG A 121 -10.24 -2.45 -0.94
N GLN A 122 -11.03 -1.47 -0.51
CA GLN A 122 -11.95 -0.74 -1.38
C GLN A 122 -11.21 0.16 -2.38
N ILE A 123 -10.12 0.83 -1.96
CA ILE A 123 -9.34 1.71 -2.83
C ILE A 123 -8.63 0.92 -3.94
N ILE A 124 -8.02 -0.21 -3.62
CA ILE A 124 -7.24 -0.99 -4.59
C ILE A 124 -8.14 -1.81 -5.53
N HIS A 125 -9.42 -1.97 -5.22
CA HIS A 125 -10.32 -2.83 -5.98
C HIS A 125 -10.44 -2.38 -7.44
N GLY A 126 -10.16 -3.31 -8.37
CA GLY A 126 -10.22 -3.05 -9.81
C GLY A 126 -9.14 -2.12 -10.36
N LYS A 127 -8.12 -1.78 -9.56
CA LYS A 127 -7.03 -0.86 -9.95
C LYS A 127 -5.77 -1.61 -10.39
N ILE A 128 -4.95 -0.94 -11.19
CA ILE A 128 -3.56 -1.33 -11.39
C ILE A 128 -2.79 -0.92 -10.14
N LEU A 129 -2.24 -1.91 -9.43
CA LEU A 129 -1.51 -1.72 -8.19
C LEU A 129 0.00 -1.74 -8.48
N VAL A 130 0.62 -0.59 -8.30
CA VAL A 130 2.05 -0.36 -8.45
C VAL A 130 2.72 -0.43 -7.07
N GLY A 131 3.97 -0.88 -7.03
CA GLY A 131 4.77 -0.85 -5.81
C GLY A 131 6.12 -1.53 -6.00
N HIS A 132 6.80 -1.82 -4.90
CA HIS A 132 8.09 -2.48 -4.90
C HIS A 132 8.09 -3.64 -3.89
N ALA A 133 8.24 -4.87 -4.36
CA ALA A 133 8.11 -6.09 -3.55
C ALA A 133 6.74 -6.25 -2.86
N LEU A 134 5.66 -5.87 -3.56
CA LEU A 134 4.24 -5.82 -3.12
C LEU A 134 3.72 -7.10 -2.43
N LYS A 135 4.39 -8.23 -2.60
CA LYS A 135 4.07 -9.46 -1.86
C LYS A 135 4.10 -9.21 -0.35
N ASN A 136 5.05 -8.42 0.15
CA ASN A 136 5.22 -8.16 1.57
C ASN A 136 4.08 -7.30 2.10
N ASP A 137 3.73 -6.22 1.40
CA ASP A 137 2.63 -5.31 1.73
C ASP A 137 1.28 -6.02 1.77
N LEU A 138 0.99 -6.78 0.72
CA LEU A 138 -0.27 -7.51 0.61
C LEU A 138 -0.39 -8.61 1.68
N LEU A 139 0.74 -9.21 2.10
CA LEU A 139 0.77 -10.20 3.18
C LEU A 139 0.37 -9.57 4.52
N VAL A 140 1.00 -8.46 4.92
CA VAL A 140 0.70 -7.81 6.21
C VAL A 140 -0.67 -7.14 6.24
N LEU A 141 -1.22 -6.78 5.08
CA LEU A 141 -2.61 -6.33 4.95
C LEU A 141 -3.62 -7.49 4.92
N ASN A 142 -3.16 -8.75 4.80
CA ASN A 142 -4.00 -9.92 4.54
C ASN A 142 -4.97 -9.67 3.36
N LEU A 143 -4.40 -9.22 2.23
CA LEU A 143 -5.10 -8.92 0.99
C LEU A 143 -4.50 -9.70 -0.18
N ARG A 144 -5.31 -9.86 -1.23
CA ARG A 144 -4.88 -10.42 -2.51
C ARG A 144 -5.27 -9.46 -3.61
N HIS A 145 -4.43 -9.36 -4.63
CA HIS A 145 -4.70 -8.57 -5.82
C HIS A 145 -4.51 -9.43 -7.08
N PRO A 146 -5.34 -9.27 -8.13
CA PRO A 146 -5.18 -10.05 -9.35
C PRO A 146 -3.80 -9.84 -9.97
N LYS A 147 -3.10 -10.94 -10.30
CA LYS A 147 -1.71 -10.89 -10.82
C LYS A 147 -1.56 -9.99 -12.05
N TYR A 148 -2.56 -9.98 -12.93
CA TYR A 148 -2.56 -9.16 -14.15
C TYR A 148 -2.70 -7.65 -13.86
N ASN A 149 -3.14 -7.27 -12.66
CA ASN A 149 -3.23 -5.88 -12.20
C ASN A 149 -2.06 -5.48 -11.29
N ILE A 150 -1.07 -6.33 -11.06
CA ILE A 150 0.13 -5.99 -10.25
C ILE A 150 1.24 -5.46 -11.16
N ARG A 151 1.86 -4.36 -10.75
CA ARG A 151 3.04 -3.75 -11.36
C ARG A 151 4.13 -3.58 -10.30
N ASP A 152 4.77 -4.70 -9.99
CA ASP A 152 5.85 -4.78 -9.00
C ASP A 152 7.20 -4.44 -9.63
N THR A 153 7.72 -3.25 -9.31
CA THR A 153 8.94 -2.68 -9.90
C THR A 153 10.18 -3.50 -9.58
N SER A 154 10.17 -4.30 -8.50
CA SER A 154 11.26 -5.21 -8.15
C SER A 154 11.37 -6.40 -9.10
N ARG A 155 10.28 -6.72 -9.84
CA ARG A 155 10.16 -7.95 -10.64
C ARG A 155 10.18 -7.72 -12.15
N PHE A 156 10.09 -6.47 -12.61
CA PHE A 156 10.04 -6.17 -14.03
C PHE A 156 11.44 -6.12 -14.64
N ARG A 157 11.78 -7.14 -15.44
CA ARG A 157 13.13 -7.30 -16.01
C ARG A 157 13.64 -6.08 -16.79
N PRO A 158 12.82 -5.34 -17.56
CA PRO A 158 13.28 -4.12 -18.21
C PRO A 158 13.78 -3.04 -17.24
N ILE A 159 13.14 -2.87 -16.07
CA ILE A 159 13.60 -1.95 -15.02
C ILE A 159 14.98 -2.37 -14.52
N ALA A 160 15.13 -3.64 -14.11
CA ALA A 160 16.41 -4.15 -13.61
C ALA A 160 17.53 -4.00 -14.65
N LYS A 161 17.26 -4.34 -15.92
CA LYS A 161 18.21 -4.19 -17.03
C LYS A 161 18.62 -2.72 -17.24
N LYS A 162 17.66 -1.80 -17.26
CA LYS A 162 17.93 -0.37 -17.48
C LYS A 162 18.70 0.26 -16.32
N ALA A 163 18.45 -0.20 -15.10
CA ALA A 163 19.19 0.22 -13.90
C ALA A 163 20.55 -0.47 -13.73
N GLY A 164 20.94 -1.38 -14.63
CA GLY A 164 22.22 -2.10 -14.53
C GLY A 164 22.27 -3.16 -13.43
N SER A 165 21.12 -3.65 -12.95
CA SER A 165 21.02 -4.69 -11.94
C SER A 165 20.95 -6.09 -12.55
N PHE A 166 21.71 -7.04 -11.99
CA PHE A 166 21.70 -8.45 -12.38
C PHE A 166 20.73 -9.31 -11.55
N GLY A 167 20.20 -8.77 -10.46
CA GLY A 167 19.22 -9.43 -9.59
C GLY A 167 18.01 -8.55 -9.31
N THR A 168 17.23 -8.88 -8.28
CA THR A 168 16.16 -8.02 -7.76
C THR A 168 16.79 -6.75 -7.17
N PRO A 169 16.62 -5.59 -7.80
CA PRO A 169 17.22 -4.37 -7.28
C PRO A 169 16.39 -3.83 -6.11
N SER A 170 17.01 -3.06 -5.20
CA SER A 170 16.28 -2.30 -4.20
C SER A 170 15.60 -1.08 -4.83
N LEU A 171 14.53 -0.57 -4.21
CA LEU A 171 13.86 0.64 -4.67
C LEU A 171 14.82 1.84 -4.73
N LYS A 172 15.65 2.01 -3.68
CA LYS A 172 16.67 3.06 -3.63
C LYS A 172 17.62 3.01 -4.82
N SER A 173 18.11 1.82 -5.20
CA SER A 173 19.08 1.72 -6.30
C SER A 173 18.45 2.03 -7.65
N ILE A 174 17.21 1.59 -7.91
CA ILE A 174 16.50 1.93 -9.16
C ILE A 174 16.00 3.36 -9.19
N ALA A 175 15.61 3.96 -8.05
CA ALA A 175 15.25 5.36 -7.96
C ALA A 175 16.45 6.25 -8.31
N TYR A 176 17.61 5.97 -7.73
CA TYR A 176 18.83 6.69 -8.05
C TYR A 176 19.23 6.53 -9.53
N ALA A 177 19.27 5.29 -10.03
CA ALA A 177 19.73 5.00 -11.39
C ALA A 177 18.79 5.54 -12.49
N LEU A 178 17.47 5.57 -12.24
CA LEU A 178 16.47 5.89 -13.27
C LEU A 178 15.86 7.29 -13.13
N LEU A 179 15.76 7.80 -11.90
CA LEU A 179 15.17 9.11 -11.60
C LEU A 179 16.23 10.15 -11.18
N GLY A 180 17.42 9.71 -10.76
CA GLY A 180 18.41 10.60 -10.13
C GLY A 180 17.99 11.06 -8.73
N GLU A 181 17.05 10.33 -8.09
CA GLU A 181 16.52 10.64 -6.76
C GLU A 181 17.23 9.77 -5.71
N ASP A 182 17.83 10.39 -4.69
CA ASP A 182 18.32 9.69 -3.50
C ASP A 182 17.22 9.69 -2.44
N ILE A 183 16.54 8.56 -2.32
CA ILE A 183 15.43 8.33 -1.39
C ILE A 183 15.90 7.52 -0.19
N GLN A 184 15.06 7.43 0.84
CA GLN A 184 15.39 6.69 2.07
C GLN A 184 16.69 7.23 2.70
N ASP A 185 16.82 8.56 2.79
CA ASP A 185 17.90 9.21 3.54
C ASP A 185 17.53 9.19 5.03
N GLY A 186 18.23 8.35 5.79
CA GLY A 186 17.83 7.96 7.14
C GLY A 186 16.89 6.76 7.13
N SER A 187 15.68 6.93 7.69
CA SER A 187 14.65 5.90 7.67
C SER A 187 13.79 5.97 6.41
N HIS A 188 13.08 4.89 6.10
CA HIS A 188 12.10 4.85 5.03
C HIS A 188 10.90 5.75 5.33
N ASP A 189 10.27 6.26 4.28
CA ASP A 189 8.98 6.92 4.31
C ASP A 189 8.09 6.32 3.21
N SER A 190 7.05 5.60 3.64
CA SER A 190 6.17 4.91 2.69
C SER A 190 5.45 5.81 1.67
N VAL A 191 5.32 7.13 1.90
CA VAL A 191 4.78 8.03 0.88
C VAL A 191 5.84 8.31 -0.19
N GLU A 192 7.08 8.60 0.21
CA GLU A 192 8.23 8.72 -0.70
C GLU A 192 8.41 7.45 -1.54
N ASP A 193 8.38 6.28 -0.91
CA ASP A 193 8.60 4.99 -1.57
C ASP A 193 7.47 4.65 -2.56
N ALA A 194 6.21 4.86 -2.18
CA ALA A 194 5.08 4.70 -3.09
C ALA A 194 5.18 5.64 -4.31
N ARG A 195 5.61 6.89 -4.09
CA ARG A 195 5.83 7.87 -5.19
C ARG A 195 6.97 7.44 -6.10
N ALA A 196 8.09 7.00 -5.55
CA ALA A 196 9.23 6.52 -6.33
C ALA A 196 8.83 5.32 -7.19
N ALA A 197 8.12 4.34 -6.61
CA ALA A 197 7.60 3.19 -7.34
C ALA A 197 6.65 3.60 -8.48
N MET A 198 5.75 4.56 -8.25
CA MET A 198 4.87 5.10 -9.30
C MET A 198 5.66 5.78 -10.42
N LYS A 199 6.60 6.67 -10.09
CA LYS A 199 7.44 7.35 -11.10
C LYS A 199 8.21 6.35 -11.96
N ILE A 200 8.80 5.33 -11.34
CA ILE A 200 9.52 4.27 -12.05
C ILE A 200 8.57 3.49 -12.96
N TYR A 201 7.40 3.09 -12.47
CA TYR A 201 6.39 2.44 -13.32
C TYR A 201 6.04 3.31 -14.54
N ARG A 202 5.83 4.61 -14.37
CA ARG A 202 5.49 5.54 -15.45
C ARG A 202 6.57 5.66 -16.53
N LEU A 203 7.86 5.52 -16.18
CA LEU A 203 8.93 5.45 -17.18
C LEU A 203 8.81 4.24 -18.12
N PHE A 204 8.19 3.15 -17.65
CA PHE A 204 8.07 1.89 -18.38
C PHE A 204 6.64 1.53 -18.76
N GLU A 205 5.65 2.37 -18.45
CA GLU A 205 4.22 2.08 -18.59
C GLU A 205 3.87 1.55 -19.98
N LYS A 206 4.35 2.22 -21.04
CA LYS A 206 4.09 1.81 -22.42
C LYS A 206 4.61 0.40 -22.74
N GLU A 207 5.78 0.03 -22.23
CA GLU A 207 6.35 -1.31 -22.43
C GLU A 207 5.63 -2.34 -21.54
N TRP A 208 5.37 -1.97 -20.29
CA TRP A 208 4.77 -2.85 -19.30
C TRP A 208 3.34 -3.22 -19.69
N GLU A 209 2.50 -2.24 -20.04
CA GLU A 209 1.09 -2.51 -20.37
C GLU A 209 0.95 -3.32 -21.66
N LYS A 210 1.85 -3.15 -22.64
CA LYS A 210 1.90 -4.03 -23.82
C LYS A 210 2.19 -5.49 -23.45
N SER A 211 3.06 -5.71 -22.48
CA SER A 211 3.44 -7.05 -22.02
C SER A 211 2.42 -7.68 -21.04
N ALA A 212 1.59 -6.84 -20.41
CA ALA A 212 0.71 -7.26 -19.32
C ALA A 212 -0.71 -7.65 -19.79
N ILE A 213 -1.10 -7.30 -21.02
CA ILE A 213 -2.35 -7.76 -21.62
C ILE A 213 -2.22 -9.26 -21.91
N PRO A 214 -3.03 -10.13 -21.27
CA PRO A 214 -3.05 -11.54 -21.62
C PRO A 214 -3.49 -11.73 -23.07
N ALA A 215 -2.84 -12.66 -23.79
CA ALA A 215 -3.13 -12.94 -25.19
C ALA A 215 -4.62 -13.24 -25.48
N TRP A 216 -5.36 -13.75 -24.49
CA TRP A 216 -6.78 -14.09 -24.62
C TRP A 216 -7.72 -12.87 -24.58
N ILE A 217 -7.29 -11.70 -24.07
CA ILE A 217 -8.09 -10.46 -24.12
C ILE A 217 -8.08 -9.87 -25.53
N GLY A 218 -6.95 -9.97 -26.26
CA GLY A 218 -6.84 -9.49 -27.64
C GLY A 218 -7.66 -10.29 -28.66
N ALA A 219 -8.03 -11.53 -28.33
CA ALA A 219 -8.80 -12.42 -29.21
C ALA A 219 -10.32 -12.19 -29.15
N MET A 220 -10.84 -11.45 -28.18
CA MET A 220 -12.29 -11.17 -28.02
C MET A 220 -12.77 -9.90 -28.74
N GLY A 221 -11.87 -9.16 -29.41
CA GLY A 221 -12.18 -7.88 -30.08
C GLY A 221 -12.18 -7.95 -31.60
N SER A 222 -12.18 -9.14 -32.17
CA SER A 222 -12.13 -9.37 -33.62
C SER A 222 -13.15 -10.41 -34.06
N ASP A 223 -14.40 -10.19 -33.66
CA ASP A 223 -15.62 -10.80 -34.24
C ASP A 223 -16.65 -9.69 -34.50
#